data_AF-H3AW68-F1
#
_entry.id   AF-H3AW68-F1
#
_cell.length_a   1.000
_cell.length_b   1.000
_cell.length_c   1.000
_cell.angle_alpha   90.00
_cell.angle_beta   90.00
_cell.angle_gamma   90.00
#
_symmetry.space_group_name_H-M   'P 1'
#
loop_
_entity.id
_entity.type
_entity.pdbx_description
1 polymer ?
#
loop_
_entity_poly.entity_id
_entity_poly.type
_entity_poly.pdbx_seq_one_letter_code
_entity_poly.pdbx_strand_id
1 'polypeptide(L)'
;ITTWNLRSMYIGKLKVVINEMTENNIKILGVSETRWSEQGLFTTNESFTVVYSGRPDGKRDNGVGLIIKKQTAKAMLGYNPLNNRIIMCTFKSPCNLTIMQVYSPTTSAKDDMINDFYEAIIPNSDITVIIRDWTAMVGKRNQKSDSIGIHGLGVIKEHDERLEEFCKTNSLVITNTMFAQHPRRLYTWISPDSKT
;
A
#
# COMPACT_ATOMS: atom_id res chain seq x y z
N ILE A 1 -9.13 4.39 -5.95
CA ILE A 1 -7.78 4.32 -5.34
C ILE A 1 -7.20 3.00 -5.80
N THR A 2 -5.96 2.99 -6.29
CA THR A 2 -5.29 1.77 -6.77
C THR A 2 -3.88 1.75 -6.23
N THR A 3 -3.14 0.66 -6.45
CA THR A 3 -1.77 0.55 -5.99
C THR A 3 -0.93 -0.39 -6.85
N TRP A 4 0.37 -0.12 -7.01
CA TRP A 4 1.26 -0.84 -7.93
C TRP A 4 2.70 -0.97 -7.40
N ASN A 5 3.21 -2.21 -7.33
CA ASN A 5 4.64 -2.49 -7.19
C ASN A 5 5.39 -2.21 -8.49
N LEU A 6 6.24 -1.19 -8.49
CA LEU A 6 6.93 -0.77 -9.72
C LEU A 6 8.26 -1.48 -9.93
N ARG A 7 8.82 -2.18 -8.94
CA ARG A 7 10.18 -2.77 -8.93
C ARG A 7 11.34 -1.78 -9.14
N SER A 8 11.11 -0.55 -9.64
CA SER A 8 12.01 0.60 -9.71
C SER A 8 11.33 1.77 -10.47
N MET A 9 11.50 3.02 -10.03
CA MET A 9 11.13 4.24 -10.76
C MET A 9 12.33 4.92 -11.44
N TYR A 10 12.75 4.38 -12.59
CA TYR A 10 13.78 4.99 -13.43
C TYR A 10 13.22 6.15 -14.27
N ILE A 11 14.13 6.92 -14.88
CA ILE A 11 13.80 8.10 -15.69
C ILE A 11 12.78 7.74 -16.78
N GLY A 12 11.71 8.54 -16.90
CA GLY A 12 10.65 8.33 -17.90
C GLY A 12 9.53 7.38 -17.46
N LYS A 13 9.75 6.50 -16.47
CA LYS A 13 8.70 5.57 -16.00
C LYS A 13 7.51 6.29 -15.35
N LEU A 14 7.76 7.41 -14.67
CA LEU A 14 6.70 8.23 -14.08
C LEU A 14 5.66 8.66 -15.12
N LYS A 15 6.11 9.01 -16.34
CA LYS A 15 5.21 9.40 -17.43
C LYS A 15 4.33 8.23 -17.87
N VAL A 16 4.90 7.03 -17.98
CA VAL A 16 4.15 5.80 -18.29
C VAL A 16 3.08 5.55 -17.22
N VAL A 17 3.46 5.62 -15.95
CA VAL A 17 2.54 5.43 -14.83
C VAL A 17 1.40 6.47 -14.85
N ILE A 18 1.70 7.73 -15.16
CA ILE A 18 0.69 8.79 -15.27
C ILE A 18 -0.26 8.56 -16.45
N ASN A 19 0.25 8.08 -17.59
CA ASN A 19 -0.58 7.72 -18.73
C ASN A 19 -1.55 6.60 -18.36
N GLU A 20 -1.06 5.52 -17.74
CA GLU A 20 -1.90 4.41 -17.25
C GLU A 20 -2.96 4.88 -16.24
N MET A 21 -2.58 5.78 -15.32
CA MET A 21 -3.54 6.39 -14.41
C MET A 21 -4.62 7.19 -15.13
N THR A 22 -4.25 7.88 -16.20
CA THR A 22 -5.19 8.70 -16.98
C THR A 22 -6.16 7.82 -17.76
N GLU A 23 -5.65 6.81 -18.47
CA GLU A 23 -6.44 5.85 -19.25
C GLU A 23 -7.43 5.07 -18.39
N ASN A 24 -7.02 4.70 -17.16
CA ASN A 24 -7.85 3.95 -16.22
C ASN A 24 -8.65 4.84 -15.25
N ASN A 25 -8.66 6.16 -15.45
CA ASN A 25 -9.33 7.15 -14.59
C ASN A 25 -9.00 7.00 -13.08
N ILE A 26 -7.73 6.73 -12.78
CA ILE A 26 -7.22 6.55 -11.43
C ILE A 26 -6.94 7.92 -10.80
N LYS A 27 -7.63 8.22 -9.69
CA LYS A 27 -7.47 9.47 -8.94
C LYS A 27 -6.27 9.48 -7.99
N ILE A 28 -6.00 8.35 -7.37
CA ILE A 28 -4.94 8.14 -6.38
C ILE A 28 -4.33 6.76 -6.65
N LEU A 29 -3.03 6.73 -6.86
CA LEU A 29 -2.23 5.53 -7.04
C LEU A 29 -1.15 5.49 -5.96
N GLY A 30 -1.16 4.44 -5.14
CA GLY A 30 -0.03 4.11 -4.28
C GLY A 30 1.04 3.34 -5.04
N VAL A 31 2.30 3.65 -4.79
CA VAL A 31 3.44 3.00 -5.42
C VAL A 31 4.45 2.58 -4.36
N SER A 32 5.16 1.50 -4.62
CA SER A 32 6.34 1.16 -3.83
C SER A 32 7.38 0.46 -4.69
N GLU A 33 8.54 0.20 -4.08
CA GLU A 33 9.79 -0.06 -4.79
C GLU A 33 10.12 1.08 -5.77
N THR A 34 9.86 2.33 -5.34
CA THR A 34 10.22 3.51 -6.13
C THR A 34 11.74 3.64 -6.26
N ARG A 35 12.48 3.20 -5.23
CA ARG A 35 13.95 3.31 -5.14
C ARG A 35 14.43 4.76 -5.22
N TRP A 36 13.58 5.71 -4.85
CA TRP A 36 13.95 7.10 -4.65
C TRP A 36 14.65 7.28 -3.29
N SER A 37 15.56 8.25 -3.22
CA SER A 37 16.17 8.72 -1.97
C SER A 37 15.38 9.91 -1.44
N GLU A 38 15.56 10.21 -0.16
CA GLU A 38 14.90 11.31 0.54
C GLU A 38 13.37 11.20 0.54
N GLN A 39 12.72 12.21 1.10
CA GLN A 39 11.28 12.35 1.11
C GLN A 39 10.89 13.72 0.55
N GLY A 40 9.68 13.83 0.01
CA GLY A 40 9.24 15.10 -0.53
C GLY A 40 7.90 15.06 -1.23
N LEU A 41 7.57 16.23 -1.77
CA LEU A 41 6.39 16.47 -2.57
C LEU A 41 6.78 17.30 -3.79
N PHE A 42 6.32 16.90 -4.97
CA PHE A 42 6.44 17.71 -6.17
C PHE A 42 5.22 17.56 -7.07
N THR A 43 5.07 18.48 -8.02
CA THR A 43 4.01 18.41 -9.04
C THR A 43 4.64 18.10 -10.39
N THR A 44 4.03 17.18 -11.14
CA THR A 44 4.48 16.81 -12.49
C THR A 44 3.92 17.77 -13.54
N ASN A 45 4.54 17.79 -14.72
CA ASN A 45 4.07 18.62 -15.84
C ASN A 45 2.64 18.24 -16.29
N GLU A 46 2.26 16.99 -16.09
CA GLU A 46 0.93 16.44 -16.38
C GLU A 46 -0.11 16.78 -15.29
N SER A 47 0.22 17.67 -14.34
CA SER A 47 -0.68 18.07 -13.24
C SER A 47 -1.06 16.91 -12.30
N PHE A 48 -0.06 16.11 -11.89
CA PHE A 48 -0.20 15.18 -10.77
C PHE A 48 0.68 15.64 -9.61
N THR A 49 0.18 15.49 -8.39
CA THR A 49 0.98 15.67 -7.17
C THR A 49 1.56 14.32 -6.78
N VAL A 50 2.88 14.27 -6.62
CA VAL A 50 3.61 13.09 -6.16
C VAL A 50 4.13 13.38 -4.77
N VAL A 51 3.77 12.51 -3.82
CA VAL A 51 4.33 12.49 -2.47
C VAL A 51 5.13 11.21 -2.32
N TYR A 52 6.35 11.27 -1.79
CA TYR A 52 7.21 10.10 -1.69
C TYR A 52 8.05 10.08 -0.42
N SER A 53 8.42 8.87 -0.02
CA SER A 53 9.35 8.59 1.06
C SER A 53 10.31 7.48 0.64
N GLY A 54 11.57 7.84 0.55
CA GLY A 54 12.71 7.01 0.26
C GLY A 54 13.67 6.98 1.44
N ARG A 55 14.89 6.49 1.22
CA ARG A 55 15.90 6.45 2.28
C ARG A 55 16.70 7.75 2.36
N PRO A 56 17.05 8.21 3.58
CA PRO A 56 17.91 9.39 3.78
C PRO A 56 19.40 9.09 3.60
N ASP A 57 19.81 7.82 3.56
CA ASP A 57 21.22 7.41 3.42
C ASP A 57 21.69 7.33 1.95
N GLY A 58 20.91 7.87 1.01
CA GLY A 58 21.20 7.85 -0.43
C GLY A 58 21.07 6.47 -1.10
N LYS A 59 20.79 5.39 -0.34
CA LYS A 59 20.57 4.07 -0.93
C LYS A 59 19.24 4.03 -1.68
N ARG A 60 19.26 3.33 -2.81
CA ARG A 60 18.13 3.21 -3.74
C ARG A 60 17.46 1.83 -3.65
N ASP A 61 17.11 1.43 -2.44
CA ASP A 61 16.25 0.28 -2.14
C ASP A 61 14.97 0.72 -1.41
N ASN A 62 13.92 -0.12 -1.45
CA ASN A 62 12.59 0.20 -0.93
C ASN A 62 11.98 1.46 -1.59
N GLY A 63 11.29 2.28 -0.81
CA GLY A 63 10.67 3.52 -1.24
C GLY A 63 9.18 3.35 -1.53
N VAL A 64 8.40 4.31 -1.04
CA VAL A 64 6.94 4.38 -1.21
C VAL A 64 6.54 5.75 -1.73
N GLY A 65 5.36 5.83 -2.34
CA GLY A 65 4.79 7.11 -2.75
C GLY A 65 3.30 7.03 -3.06
N LEU A 66 2.70 8.20 -3.17
CA LEU A 66 1.32 8.42 -3.61
C LEU A 66 1.35 9.39 -4.79
N ILE A 67 0.78 8.97 -5.91
CA ILE A 67 0.57 9.80 -7.10
C ILE A 67 -0.91 10.18 -7.14
N ILE A 68 -1.19 11.48 -7.12
CA ILE A 68 -2.51 12.03 -6.87
C ILE A 68 -2.87 12.99 -8.01
N LYS A 69 -4.03 12.78 -8.64
CA LYS A 69 -4.55 13.70 -9.66
C LYS A 69 -4.79 15.09 -9.06
N LYS A 70 -4.38 16.17 -9.73
CA LYS A 70 -4.45 17.55 -9.20
C LYS A 70 -5.80 17.94 -8.59
N GLN A 71 -6.92 17.54 -9.20
CA GLN A 71 -8.25 17.83 -8.63
C GLN A 71 -8.46 17.18 -7.26
N THR A 72 -7.95 15.96 -7.06
CA THR A 72 -8.02 15.23 -5.79
C THR A 72 -7.01 15.78 -4.78
N ALA A 73 -5.82 16.21 -5.24
CA ALA A 73 -4.80 16.82 -4.39
C ALA A 73 -5.28 18.13 -3.72
N LYS A 74 -6.24 18.85 -4.32
CA LYS A 74 -6.87 20.04 -3.69
C LYS A 74 -7.57 19.74 -2.37
N ALA A 75 -8.01 18.51 -2.16
CA ALA A 75 -8.63 18.08 -0.91
C ALA A 75 -7.59 17.56 0.11
N MET A 76 -6.31 17.44 -0.27
CA MET A 76 -5.28 16.95 0.64
C MET A 76 -5.04 17.96 1.76
N LEU A 77 -5.22 17.51 3.00
CA LEU A 77 -4.96 18.29 4.21
C LEU A 77 -3.47 18.28 4.59
N GLY A 78 -2.78 17.17 4.30
CA GLY A 78 -1.38 16.99 4.58
C GLY A 78 -0.88 15.61 4.20
N TYR A 79 0.42 15.42 4.33
CA TYR A 79 1.09 14.15 4.13
C TYR A 79 2.13 13.90 5.23
N ASN A 80 2.35 12.63 5.54
CA ASN A 80 3.35 12.22 6.52
C ASN A 80 4.17 11.03 5.97
N PRO A 81 5.44 11.26 5.60
CA PRO A 81 6.39 10.20 5.29
C PRO A 81 6.98 9.64 6.59
N LEU A 82 6.52 8.47 7.04
CA LEU A 82 7.00 7.88 8.29
C LEU A 82 8.39 7.25 8.12
N ASN A 83 8.56 6.48 7.04
CA ASN A 83 9.82 5.85 6.66
C ASN A 83 9.77 5.38 5.19
N ASN A 84 10.86 4.79 4.71
CA ASN A 84 10.98 4.26 3.34
C ASN A 84 10.03 3.09 2.98
N ARG A 85 9.15 2.67 3.91
CA ARG A 85 8.14 1.63 3.75
C ARG A 85 6.71 2.12 4.02
N ILE A 86 6.51 3.29 4.62
CA ILE A 86 5.19 3.78 5.04
C ILE A 86 5.07 5.28 4.74
N ILE A 87 4.05 5.64 3.97
CA ILE A 87 3.66 7.02 3.71
C ILE A 87 2.15 7.17 3.74
N MET A 88 1.66 8.28 4.28
CA MET A 88 0.24 8.57 4.32
C MET A 88 -0.10 9.98 3.82
N CYS A 89 -1.30 10.12 3.26
CA CYS A 89 -1.91 11.41 2.93
C CYS A 89 -3.33 11.45 3.48
N THR A 90 -3.69 12.56 4.11
CA THR A 90 -5.03 12.79 4.64
C THR A 90 -5.78 13.77 3.73
N PHE A 91 -7.04 13.47 3.45
CA PHE A 91 -7.89 14.22 2.54
C PHE A 91 -9.17 14.66 3.25
N LYS A 92 -9.54 15.92 3.03
CA LYS A 92 -10.79 16.51 3.49
C LYS A 92 -11.96 15.85 2.79
N SER A 93 -12.90 15.35 3.58
CA SER A 93 -14.19 14.82 3.14
C SER A 93 -15.18 14.94 4.31
N PRO A 94 -16.49 14.62 4.16
CA PRO A 94 -17.42 14.61 5.29
C PRO A 94 -16.90 13.82 6.50
N CYS A 95 -16.15 12.74 6.25
CA CYS A 95 -15.30 12.05 7.21
C CYS A 95 -13.86 12.07 6.66
N ASN A 96 -12.89 12.57 7.41
CA ASN A 96 -11.52 12.69 6.90
C ASN A 96 -10.96 11.33 6.48
N LEU A 97 -10.48 11.26 5.24
CA LEU A 97 -9.96 10.03 4.65
C LEU A 97 -8.44 10.06 4.66
N THR A 98 -7.83 9.10 5.33
CA THR A 98 -6.40 8.85 5.29
C THR A 98 -6.10 7.64 4.41
N ILE A 99 -5.23 7.84 3.42
CA ILE A 99 -4.72 6.75 2.59
C ILE A 99 -3.26 6.52 2.96
N MET A 100 -2.94 5.31 3.37
CA MET A 100 -1.60 4.89 3.75
C MET A 100 -1.08 3.86 2.74
N GLN A 101 -0.01 4.20 2.04
CA GLN A 101 0.71 3.26 1.20
C GLN A 101 1.81 2.60 2.01
N VAL A 102 1.79 1.26 2.05
CA VAL A 102 2.77 0.47 2.80
C VAL A 102 3.55 -0.48 1.88
N TYR A 103 4.75 -0.86 2.34
CA TYR A 103 5.59 -1.88 1.74
C TYR A 103 6.17 -2.76 2.86
N SER A 104 5.46 -3.84 3.17
CA SER A 104 5.79 -4.73 4.28
C SER A 104 7.20 -5.33 4.11
N PRO A 105 7.92 -5.54 5.22
CA PRO A 105 9.05 -6.45 5.24
C PRO A 105 8.78 -7.81 4.56
N THR A 106 9.83 -8.44 4.05
CA THR A 106 9.75 -9.83 3.61
C THR A 106 9.65 -10.75 4.82
N THR A 107 9.13 -11.96 4.63
CA THR A 107 9.04 -13.00 5.68
C THR A 107 10.40 -13.44 6.22
N SER A 108 11.48 -13.19 5.46
CA SER A 108 12.87 -13.43 5.86
C SER A 108 13.50 -12.28 6.66
N ALA A 109 12.76 -11.19 6.92
CA ALA A 109 13.24 -10.08 7.72
C ALA A 109 13.36 -10.47 9.20
N LYS A 110 14.16 -9.71 9.96
CA LYS A 110 14.23 -9.84 11.42
C LYS A 110 12.88 -9.49 12.04
N ASP A 111 12.48 -10.23 13.07
CA ASP A 111 11.22 -10.00 13.78
C ASP A 111 11.08 -8.57 14.30
N ASP A 112 12.14 -7.99 14.86
CA ASP A 112 12.13 -6.59 15.33
C ASP A 112 11.72 -5.62 14.21
N MET A 113 12.24 -5.81 12.99
CA MET A 113 11.88 -4.96 11.84
C MET A 113 10.42 -5.16 11.40
N ILE A 114 9.88 -6.36 11.60
CA ILE A 114 8.47 -6.65 11.32
C ILE A 114 7.60 -5.99 12.39
N ASN A 115 7.95 -6.10 13.66
CA ASN A 115 7.21 -5.51 14.78
C ASN A 115 7.21 -3.97 14.67
N ASP A 116 8.38 -3.35 14.46
CA ASP A 116 8.52 -1.91 14.23
C ASP A 116 7.62 -1.43 13.08
N PHE A 117 7.50 -2.24 12.03
CA PHE A 117 6.65 -1.92 10.88
C PHE A 117 5.16 -1.91 11.26
N TYR A 118 4.69 -2.89 12.02
CA TYR A 118 3.29 -2.94 12.47
C TYR A 118 2.98 -1.84 13.49
N GLU A 119 3.89 -1.58 14.45
CA GLU A 119 3.73 -0.53 15.47
C GLU A 119 3.71 0.88 14.88
N ALA A 120 4.44 1.11 13.78
CA ALA A 120 4.43 2.38 13.07
C ALA A 120 3.08 2.69 12.38
N ILE A 121 2.23 1.70 12.16
CA ILE A 121 0.93 1.88 11.49
C ILE A 121 -0.14 2.19 12.53
N ILE A 122 -0.53 3.46 12.61
CA ILE A 122 -1.56 3.94 13.55
C ILE A 122 -2.74 4.51 12.76
N PRO A 123 -3.87 3.80 12.67
CA PRO A 123 -5.11 4.33 12.11
C PRO A 123 -5.72 5.37 13.06
N ASN A 124 -5.55 6.66 12.77
CA ASN A 124 -5.95 7.77 13.65
C ASN A 124 -6.95 8.75 13.02
N SER A 125 -7.54 8.38 11.88
CA SER A 125 -8.48 9.21 11.12
C SER A 125 -9.85 8.55 11.04
N ASP A 126 -10.91 9.34 10.80
CA ASP A 126 -12.29 8.85 10.68
C ASP A 126 -12.40 7.64 9.75
N ILE A 127 -11.72 7.71 8.60
CA ILE A 127 -11.58 6.59 7.66
C ILE A 127 -10.11 6.42 7.32
N THR A 128 -9.58 5.22 7.56
CA THR A 128 -8.21 4.85 7.16
C THR A 128 -8.25 3.72 6.14
N VAL A 129 -7.61 3.93 4.98
CA VAL A 129 -7.45 2.94 3.92
C VAL A 129 -5.97 2.64 3.77
N ILE A 130 -5.56 1.43 4.15
CA ILE A 130 -4.18 0.96 4.01
C ILE A 130 -4.06 0.17 2.71
N ILE A 131 -3.16 0.57 1.82
CA ILE A 131 -2.97 -0.02 0.50
C ILE A 131 -1.59 -0.65 0.30
N ARG A 132 -1.65 -1.85 -0.29
CA ARG A 132 -0.59 -2.71 -0.86
C ARG A 132 0.41 -3.40 0.08
N ASP A 133 1.05 -4.39 -0.54
CA ASP A 133 2.28 -5.10 -0.22
C ASP A 133 2.40 -5.53 1.23
N TRP A 134 1.35 -6.20 1.67
CA TRP A 134 1.45 -7.14 2.76
C TRP A 134 2.08 -8.42 2.22
N THR A 135 3.20 -8.85 2.78
CA THR A 135 3.83 -10.14 2.46
C THR A 135 3.13 -11.26 3.22
N ALA A 136 1.80 -11.32 3.12
CA ALA A 136 0.97 -12.27 3.86
C ALA A 136 -0.21 -12.80 3.04
N MET A 137 -0.51 -14.09 3.19
CA MET A 137 -1.67 -14.77 2.63
C MET A 137 -2.73 -15.04 3.71
N VAL A 138 -3.90 -14.44 3.57
CA VAL A 138 -5.00 -14.58 4.56
C VAL A 138 -5.90 -15.79 4.34
N GLY A 139 -5.68 -16.52 3.23
CA GLY A 139 -6.31 -17.81 2.93
C GLY A 139 -7.83 -17.79 2.74
N LYS A 140 -8.38 -18.91 2.27
CA LYS A 140 -9.83 -19.11 2.21
C LYS A 140 -10.35 -19.51 3.59
N ARG A 141 -11.48 -18.94 4.03
CA ARG A 141 -12.12 -19.26 5.32
C ARG A 141 -13.48 -19.91 5.11
N ASN A 142 -13.91 -20.74 6.07
CA ASN A 142 -15.25 -21.33 6.10
C ASN A 142 -16.29 -20.41 6.74
N GLN A 143 -15.84 -19.50 7.61
CA GLN A 143 -16.68 -18.54 8.30
C GLN A 143 -16.02 -17.17 8.28
N LYS A 144 -16.85 -16.13 8.21
CA LYS A 144 -16.41 -14.74 8.26
C LYS A 144 -16.11 -14.35 9.72
N SER A 145 -15.08 -13.55 9.91
CA SER A 145 -14.82 -12.82 11.16
C SER A 145 -15.02 -11.32 10.96
N ASP A 146 -14.83 -10.53 12.02
CA ASP A 146 -14.95 -9.07 11.95
C ASP A 146 -13.91 -8.46 10.99
N SER A 147 -12.71 -9.03 10.96
CA SER A 147 -11.59 -8.53 10.15
C SER A 147 -11.41 -9.24 8.80
N ILE A 148 -11.90 -10.48 8.63
CA ILE A 148 -11.61 -11.32 7.45
C ILE A 148 -12.89 -11.99 6.91
N GLY A 149 -13.10 -11.89 5.60
CA GLY A 149 -14.16 -12.59 4.87
C GLY A 149 -13.78 -14.01 4.43
N ILE A 150 -14.69 -14.67 3.71
CA ILE A 150 -14.52 -16.08 3.31
C ILE A 150 -13.83 -16.29 1.96
N HIS A 151 -13.58 -15.21 1.21
CA HIS A 151 -13.15 -15.29 -0.19
C HIS A 151 -11.63 -15.08 -0.40
N GLY A 152 -10.82 -15.17 0.66
CA GLY A 152 -9.37 -15.12 0.50
C GLY A 152 -8.79 -16.30 -0.29
N LEU A 153 -7.52 -16.19 -0.67
CA LEU A 153 -6.80 -17.13 -1.52
C LEU A 153 -5.62 -17.74 -0.77
N GLY A 154 -5.36 -19.03 -1.01
CA GLY A 154 -4.19 -19.73 -0.49
C GLY A 154 -4.42 -20.44 0.85
N VAL A 155 -3.31 -20.98 1.38
CA VAL A 155 -3.24 -21.62 2.69
C VAL A 155 -2.48 -20.67 3.62
N ILE A 156 -3.03 -20.46 4.80
CA ILE A 156 -2.48 -19.56 5.82
C ILE A 156 -1.28 -20.25 6.44
N LYS A 157 -0.17 -19.53 6.52
CA LYS A 157 1.05 -19.94 7.21
C LYS A 157 1.16 -19.16 8.51
N GLU A 158 1.98 -19.65 9.44
CA GLU A 158 2.18 -19.02 10.77
C GLU A 158 2.55 -17.53 10.68
N HIS A 159 3.38 -17.14 9.70
CA HIS A 159 3.75 -15.73 9.50
C HIS A 159 2.59 -14.84 9.00
N ASP A 160 1.54 -15.43 8.43
CA ASP A 160 0.38 -14.70 7.91
C ASP A 160 -0.58 -14.27 9.04
N GLU A 161 -0.51 -14.93 10.20
CA GLU A 161 -1.39 -14.68 11.34
C GLU A 161 -1.18 -13.27 11.94
N ARG A 162 0.03 -12.72 11.82
CA ARG A 162 0.38 -11.39 12.33
C ARG A 162 -0.46 -10.28 11.66
N LEU A 163 -0.78 -10.41 10.38
CA LEU A 163 -1.66 -9.47 9.68
C LEU A 163 -3.11 -9.56 10.22
N GLU A 164 -3.59 -10.77 10.47
CA GLU A 164 -4.92 -10.97 11.02
C GLU A 164 -5.04 -10.38 12.43
N GLU A 165 -4.06 -10.65 13.29
CA GLU A 165 -4.02 -10.09 14.65
C GLU A 165 -3.94 -8.56 14.62
N PHE A 166 -3.07 -7.99 13.78
CA PHE A 166 -2.99 -6.55 13.56
C PHE A 166 -4.35 -5.96 13.16
N CYS A 167 -5.05 -6.59 12.21
CA CYS A 167 -6.36 -6.12 11.77
C CYS A 167 -7.41 -6.22 12.88
N LYS A 168 -7.42 -7.28 13.68
CA LYS A 168 -8.34 -7.42 14.82
C LYS A 168 -8.12 -6.33 15.85
N THR A 169 -6.87 -6.14 16.28
CA THR A 169 -6.49 -5.16 17.30
C THR A 169 -6.85 -3.73 16.88
N ASN A 170 -6.75 -3.41 15.59
CA ASN A 170 -7.00 -2.08 15.06
C ASN A 170 -8.41 -1.91 14.44
N SER A 171 -9.32 -2.87 14.62
CA SER A 171 -10.67 -2.85 14.01
C SER A 171 -10.65 -2.63 12.47
N LEU A 172 -9.64 -3.21 11.80
CA LEU A 172 -9.48 -3.15 10.36
C LEU A 172 -10.09 -4.38 9.69
N VAL A 173 -10.52 -4.18 8.43
CA VAL A 173 -11.13 -5.22 7.61
C VAL A 173 -10.32 -5.44 6.33
N ILE A 174 -9.98 -6.69 6.05
CA ILE A 174 -9.23 -7.09 4.87
C ILE A 174 -10.20 -7.22 3.68
N THR A 175 -10.41 -6.09 2.99
CA THR A 175 -11.49 -5.92 2.00
C THR A 175 -11.47 -6.91 0.82
N ASN A 176 -10.30 -7.39 0.38
CA ASN A 176 -10.20 -8.35 -0.73
C ASN A 176 -10.78 -9.74 -0.39
N THR A 177 -10.96 -10.06 0.88
CA THR A 177 -11.57 -11.33 1.34
C THR A 177 -13.08 -11.27 1.49
N MET A 178 -13.65 -10.05 1.45
CA MET A 178 -15.08 -9.80 1.75
C MET A 178 -16.00 -10.07 0.57
N PHE A 179 -15.46 -10.08 -0.66
CA PHE A 179 -16.25 -10.20 -1.88
C PHE A 179 -15.72 -11.34 -2.74
N ALA A 180 -16.65 -12.14 -3.28
CA ALA A 180 -16.29 -13.16 -4.26
C ALA A 180 -15.71 -12.49 -5.52
N GLN A 181 -14.53 -12.94 -5.93
CA GLN A 181 -13.88 -12.52 -7.16
C GLN A 181 -13.38 -13.75 -7.91
N HIS A 182 -13.24 -13.62 -9.24
CA HIS A 182 -12.58 -14.65 -10.04
C HIS A 182 -11.15 -14.87 -9.52
N PRO A 183 -10.65 -16.12 -9.38
CA PRO A 183 -9.32 -16.41 -8.79
C PRO A 183 -8.15 -15.62 -9.41
N ARG A 184 -8.20 -15.36 -10.73
CA ARG A 184 -7.23 -14.52 -11.45
C ARG A 184 -7.13 -13.06 -10.96
N ARG A 185 -8.08 -12.60 -10.15
CA ARG A 185 -8.10 -11.25 -9.55
C ARG A 185 -7.71 -11.24 -8.08
N LEU A 186 -7.45 -12.42 -7.49
CA LEU A 186 -7.16 -12.57 -6.06
C LEU A 186 -5.66 -12.62 -5.75
N TYR A 187 -4.80 -12.78 -6.76
CA TYR A 187 -3.34 -12.70 -6.60
C TYR A 187 -2.78 -11.47 -7.31
N THR A 188 -1.80 -10.82 -6.68
CA THR A 188 -1.09 -9.65 -7.22
C THR A 188 0.36 -9.94 -7.56
N TRP A 189 0.84 -11.16 -7.29
CA TRP A 189 2.20 -11.62 -7.53
C TRP A 189 2.20 -13.14 -7.77
N ILE A 190 3.17 -13.61 -8.57
CA ILE A 190 3.46 -15.03 -8.79
C ILE A 190 4.96 -15.20 -8.58
N SER A 191 5.36 -16.24 -7.84
CA SER A 191 6.76 -16.54 -7.64
C SER A 191 7.47 -16.86 -8.96
N PRO A 192 8.66 -16.27 -9.23
CA PRO A 192 9.43 -16.59 -10.42
C PRO A 192 9.73 -18.09 -10.58
N ASP A 193 9.78 -18.83 -9.48
CA ASP A 193 10.05 -20.27 -9.44
C ASP A 193 8.79 -21.15 -9.44
N SER A 194 7.59 -20.55 -9.43
CA SER A 194 6.28 -21.22 -9.34
C SER A 194 6.10 -22.17 -8.14
N LYS A 195 6.94 -22.07 -7.10
CA LYS A 195 6.89 -22.94 -5.91
C LYS A 195 6.26 -22.27 -4.69
N THR A 196 6.22 -20.95 -4.67
CA THR A 196 5.70 -20.13 -3.56
C THR A 196 4.51 -19.28 -3.96
#